data_AF-A0A941RYL1-F1
#
_entry.id   AF-A0A941RYL1-F1
#
_cell.length_a   1.000
_cell.length_b   1.000
_cell.length_c   1.000
_cell.angle_alpha   90.00
_cell.angle_beta   90.00
_cell.angle_gamma   90.00
#
_symmetry.space_group_name_H-M   'P 1'
#
loop_
_entity.id
_entity.type
_entity.pdbx_description
1 polymer ?
#
loop_
_entity_poly.entity_id
_entity_poly.type
_entity_poly.pdbx_seq_one_letter_code
_entity_poly.pdbx_strand_id
1 'polypeptide(L)'
;MMRKRELIEWAIYLPYDKIMTTPDAPKQAVRYLLTAICDALASVELDTTALEGQIDSIAEAVCDDSEMLRVPDIIWGDGPSWAVFETYFASRRNTKHPPKTARVLLPASEIGGPPSRFVKRPATLRRQAKPSRRRMPAWKAPKNMARALDNGDGIWEDARWEPLQLTAMSGTSYAGQDIPVIWQVEFDPSDDDFETANARLENSGITPDGYGWGRHIQNAIGMSDPALAARLQLGDCETSTCVIWVTSVDDCLRLIETTWGLIFGQ
;
A
#
# COMPACT_ATOMS: atom_id res chain seq x y z
N MET A 1 44.24 -0.49 -0.18
CA MET A 1 43.17 0.29 0.46
C MET A 1 41.94 0.24 -0.45
N MET A 2 40.99 -0.66 -0.18
CA MET A 2 39.77 -0.81 -1.01
C MET A 2 38.77 0.29 -0.62
N ARG A 3 38.42 1.17 -1.56
CA ARG A 3 37.30 2.10 -1.38
C ARG A 3 35.99 1.31 -1.47
N LYS A 4 35.10 1.45 -0.48
CA LYS A 4 33.72 0.96 -0.58
C LYS A 4 33.11 1.60 -1.84
N ARG A 5 32.61 0.77 -2.76
CA ARG A 5 31.82 1.26 -3.91
C ARG A 5 30.41 1.53 -3.39
N GLU A 6 29.96 2.77 -3.49
CA GLU A 6 28.55 3.09 -3.33
C GLU A 6 27.79 2.54 -4.55
N LEU A 7 26.75 1.76 -4.29
CA LEU A 7 25.84 1.31 -5.33
C LEU A 7 24.90 2.47 -5.63
N ILE A 8 24.86 2.92 -6.88
CA ILE A 8 23.87 3.89 -7.35
C ILE A 8 22.70 3.09 -7.92
N GLU A 9 21.51 3.39 -7.44
CA GLU A 9 20.26 2.76 -7.86
C GLU A 9 19.42 3.77 -8.66
N TRP A 10 18.85 3.32 -9.77
CA TRP A 10 18.01 4.12 -10.66
C TRP A 10 16.65 3.43 -10.81
N ALA A 11 15.58 4.16 -10.53
CA ALA A 11 14.21 3.66 -10.66
C ALA A 11 13.43 4.50 -11.69
N ILE A 12 12.70 3.84 -12.58
CA ILE A 12 11.74 4.49 -13.48
C ILE A 12 10.32 4.06 -13.08
N TYR A 13 9.44 5.04 -12.94
CA TYR A 13 8.02 4.83 -12.74
C TYR A 13 7.30 4.96 -14.07
N LEU A 14 6.70 3.87 -14.52
CA LEU A 14 5.83 3.84 -15.68
C LEU A 14 4.40 3.59 -15.21
N PRO A 15 3.40 4.36 -15.69
CA PRO A 15 2.00 4.06 -15.44
C PRO A 15 1.65 2.67 -15.97
N TYR A 16 1.16 1.78 -15.10
CA TYR A 16 0.89 0.37 -15.43
C TYR A 16 -0.10 0.21 -16.60
N ASP A 17 -1.09 1.10 -16.69
CA ASP A 17 -2.07 1.14 -17.78
C ASP A 17 -1.41 1.38 -19.15
N LYS A 18 -0.34 2.18 -19.21
CA LYS A 18 0.41 2.44 -20.44
C LYS A 18 1.30 1.28 -20.85
N ILE A 19 1.88 0.58 -19.88
CA ILE A 19 2.69 -0.64 -20.10
C ILE A 19 1.81 -1.74 -20.71
N MET A 20 0.60 -1.93 -20.20
CA MET A 20 -0.28 -3.03 -20.60
C MET A 20 -1.02 -2.78 -21.93
N THR A 21 -1.27 -1.52 -22.29
CA THR A 21 -2.05 -1.17 -23.51
C THR A 21 -1.20 -0.95 -24.75
N THR A 22 0.13 -0.85 -24.60
CA THR A 22 1.06 -0.60 -25.69
C THR A 22 2.08 -1.74 -25.75
N PRO A 23 1.98 -2.67 -26.72
CA PRO A 23 2.83 -3.88 -26.77
C PRO A 23 4.34 -3.61 -26.67
N ASP A 24 4.79 -2.47 -27.19
CA ASP A 24 6.20 -2.07 -27.20
C ASP A 24 6.62 -1.16 -26.03
N ALA A 25 5.68 -0.70 -25.19
CA ALA A 25 5.99 0.24 -24.10
C ALA A 25 7.02 -0.28 -23.10
N PRO A 26 6.97 -1.56 -22.63
CA PRO A 26 8.01 -2.10 -21.77
C PRO A 26 9.40 -2.02 -22.42
N LYS A 27 9.52 -2.46 -23.68
CA LYS A 27 10.79 -2.45 -24.42
C LYS A 27 11.32 -1.03 -24.60
N GLN A 28 10.46 -0.08 -24.94
CA GLN A 28 10.83 1.34 -25.08
C GLN A 28 11.33 1.95 -23.76
N ALA A 29 10.70 1.60 -22.63
CA ALA A 29 11.13 2.12 -21.34
C ALA A 29 12.46 1.54 -20.86
N VAL A 30 12.71 0.23 -21.08
CA VAL A 30 14.01 -0.38 -20.80
C VAL A 30 15.10 0.24 -21.66
N ARG A 31 14.84 0.47 -22.96
CA ARG A 31 15.76 1.21 -23.84
C ARG A 31 16.07 2.60 -23.29
N TYR A 32 15.03 3.36 -22.93
CA TYR A 32 15.19 4.71 -22.38
C TYR A 32 16.07 4.73 -21.13
N LEU A 33 15.85 3.78 -20.19
CA LEU A 33 16.68 3.62 -19.00
C LEU A 33 18.15 3.34 -19.35
N LEU A 34 18.39 2.37 -20.23
CA LEU A 34 19.74 1.96 -20.60
C LEU A 34 20.48 3.08 -21.33
N THR A 35 19.80 3.83 -22.20
CA THR A 35 20.37 5.03 -22.84
C THR A 35 20.72 6.08 -21.80
N ALA A 36 19.84 6.39 -20.86
CA ALA A 36 20.13 7.37 -19.80
C ALA A 36 21.32 6.94 -18.91
N ILE A 37 21.47 5.63 -18.66
CA ILE A 37 22.64 5.08 -17.96
C ILE A 37 23.91 5.27 -18.79
N CYS A 38 23.88 5.00 -20.09
CA CYS A 38 25.02 5.27 -20.97
C CYS A 38 25.38 6.76 -20.96
N ASP A 39 24.41 7.66 -21.09
CA ASP A 39 24.65 9.11 -21.04
C ASP A 39 25.32 9.53 -19.71
N ALA A 40 24.83 9.01 -18.59
CA ALA A 40 25.40 9.27 -17.28
C ALA A 40 26.84 8.73 -17.13
N LEU A 41 27.13 7.53 -17.65
CA LEU A 41 28.46 6.94 -17.63
C LEU A 41 29.44 7.69 -18.57
N ALA A 42 28.97 8.08 -19.74
CA ALA A 42 29.75 8.88 -20.68
C ALA A 42 30.12 10.25 -20.09
N SER A 43 29.24 10.85 -19.28
CA SER A 43 29.50 12.13 -18.61
C SER A 43 30.67 12.09 -17.61
N VAL A 44 31.07 10.89 -17.17
CA VAL A 44 32.22 10.64 -16.31
C VAL A 44 33.36 9.91 -17.04
N GLU A 45 33.41 10.05 -18.37
CA GLU A 45 34.45 9.52 -19.27
C GLU A 45 34.61 7.99 -19.23
N LEU A 46 33.55 7.25 -18.93
CA LEU A 46 33.55 5.78 -19.02
C LEU A 46 33.15 5.33 -20.43
N ASP A 47 33.83 4.31 -20.96
CA ASP A 47 33.51 3.72 -22.27
C ASP A 47 32.19 2.94 -22.21
N THR A 48 31.20 3.44 -22.94
CA THR A 48 29.84 2.87 -23.04
C THR A 48 29.60 2.07 -24.31
N THR A 49 30.57 2.01 -25.24
CA THR A 49 30.40 1.45 -26.59
C THR A 49 29.85 0.02 -26.57
N ALA A 50 30.36 -0.80 -25.64
CA ALA A 50 29.92 -2.19 -25.51
C ALA A 50 28.48 -2.32 -24.98
N LEU A 51 28.05 -1.41 -24.09
CA LEU A 51 26.70 -1.41 -23.54
C LEU A 51 25.70 -0.85 -24.57
N GLU A 52 26.06 0.24 -25.26
CA GLU A 52 25.26 0.84 -26.33
C GLU A 52 24.94 -0.17 -27.43
N GLY A 53 25.93 -0.96 -27.86
CA GLY A 53 25.73 -2.03 -28.85
C GLY A 53 24.86 -3.20 -28.36
N GLN A 54 24.53 -3.27 -27.07
CA GLN A 54 23.71 -4.33 -26.47
C GLN A 54 22.32 -3.86 -26.01
N ILE A 55 22.00 -2.56 -26.07
CA ILE A 55 20.75 -2.01 -25.53
C ILE A 55 19.51 -2.75 -26.05
N ASP A 56 19.41 -2.94 -27.37
CA ASP A 56 18.26 -3.62 -27.98
C ASP A 56 18.16 -5.07 -27.55
N SER A 57 19.27 -5.80 -27.52
CA SER A 57 19.30 -7.21 -27.11
C SER A 57 18.96 -7.37 -25.63
N ILE A 58 19.40 -6.45 -24.76
CA ILE A 58 19.07 -6.44 -23.34
C ILE A 58 17.58 -6.11 -23.15
N ALA A 59 17.06 -5.10 -23.84
CA ALA A 59 15.65 -4.73 -23.76
C ALA A 59 14.74 -5.88 -24.23
N GLU A 60 15.12 -6.57 -25.31
CA GLU A 60 14.40 -7.74 -25.78
C GLU A 60 14.47 -8.89 -24.76
N ALA A 61 15.66 -9.23 -24.26
CA ALA A 61 15.83 -10.30 -23.27
C ALA A 61 15.09 -10.05 -21.96
N VAL A 62 15.05 -8.79 -21.47
CA VAL A 62 14.33 -8.41 -20.25
C VAL A 62 12.82 -8.53 -20.44
N CYS A 63 12.30 -8.12 -21.59
CA CYS A 63 10.85 -8.13 -21.84
C CYS A 63 10.32 -9.48 -22.32
N ASP A 64 11.15 -10.34 -22.91
CA ASP A 64 10.78 -11.69 -23.32
C ASP A 64 10.88 -12.69 -22.14
N ASP A 65 11.49 -12.29 -21.02
CA ASP A 65 11.46 -13.05 -19.77
C ASP A 65 10.10 -12.92 -19.10
N SER A 66 9.29 -13.98 -19.20
CA SER A 66 7.96 -14.05 -18.60
C SER A 66 7.97 -13.90 -17.08
N GLU A 67 9.09 -14.13 -16.39
CA GLU A 67 9.22 -13.89 -14.95
C GLU A 67 9.46 -12.41 -14.63
N MET A 68 10.05 -11.63 -15.56
CA MET A 68 10.24 -10.18 -15.39
C MET A 68 8.95 -9.40 -15.56
N LEU A 69 8.03 -9.90 -16.38
CA LEU A 69 6.69 -9.33 -16.56
C LEU A 69 5.63 -10.01 -15.70
N ARG A 70 5.99 -11.08 -14.98
CA ARG A 70 5.12 -11.61 -13.93
C ARG A 70 5.05 -10.57 -12.84
N VAL A 71 3.86 -9.99 -12.69
CA VAL A 71 3.46 -9.38 -11.44
C VAL A 71 3.63 -10.49 -10.40
N PRO A 72 4.59 -10.40 -9.47
CA PRO A 72 4.67 -11.40 -8.42
C PRO A 72 3.32 -11.41 -7.70
N ASP A 73 2.90 -12.55 -7.13
CA ASP A 73 1.73 -12.63 -6.23
C ASP A 73 1.93 -11.80 -4.93
N ILE A 74 2.94 -10.92 -4.91
CA ILE A 74 3.24 -9.94 -3.88
C ILE A 74 2.22 -8.81 -4.04
N ILE A 75 1.40 -8.71 -2.99
CA ILE A 75 0.41 -7.67 -2.76
C ILE A 75 1.03 -6.29 -3.04
N TRP A 76 0.35 -5.52 -3.88
CA TRP A 76 0.73 -4.17 -4.30
C TRP A 76 0.85 -3.26 -3.07
N GLY A 77 2.06 -3.11 -2.56
CA GLY A 77 2.37 -2.37 -1.32
C GLY A 77 3.58 -1.46 -1.45
N ASP A 78 4.61 -1.92 -2.15
CA ASP A 78 5.72 -1.10 -2.62
C ASP A 78 5.65 -1.08 -4.16
N GLY A 79 5.81 0.09 -4.79
CA GLY A 79 5.49 0.30 -6.21
C GLY A 79 6.01 -0.78 -7.18
N PRO A 80 5.33 -0.99 -8.32
CA PRO A 80 5.49 -2.15 -9.21
C PRO A 80 6.88 -2.31 -9.87
N SER A 81 7.81 -1.37 -9.67
CA SER A 81 9.14 -1.35 -10.30
C SER A 81 10.27 -1.91 -9.43
N TRP A 82 10.11 -2.04 -8.10
CA TRP A 82 11.22 -2.37 -7.20
C TRP A 82 11.59 -3.87 -7.20
N ALA A 83 10.61 -4.75 -6.99
CA ALA A 83 10.85 -6.17 -6.75
C ALA A 83 11.40 -6.96 -7.95
N VAL A 84 11.06 -6.53 -9.17
CA VAL A 84 11.45 -7.22 -10.42
C VAL A 84 12.94 -7.07 -10.71
N PHE A 85 13.50 -5.86 -10.50
CA PHE A 85 14.89 -5.57 -10.83
C PHE A 85 15.87 -6.15 -9.82
N GLU A 86 15.52 -6.19 -8.54
CA GLU A 86 16.41 -6.71 -7.49
C GLU A 86 16.70 -8.21 -7.67
N THR A 87 15.67 -8.99 -8.02
CA THR A 87 15.76 -10.44 -8.24
C THR A 87 16.65 -10.79 -9.44
N TYR A 88 16.51 -10.07 -10.55
CA TYR A 88 17.32 -10.27 -11.75
C TYR A 88 18.81 -9.97 -11.50
N PHE A 89 19.12 -8.82 -10.90
CA PHE A 89 20.51 -8.45 -10.64
C PHE A 89 21.14 -9.28 -9.51
N ALA A 90 20.38 -9.72 -8.52
CA ALA A 90 20.86 -10.66 -7.50
C ALA A 90 21.26 -12.02 -8.10
N SER A 91 20.50 -12.54 -9.07
CA SER A 91 20.81 -13.81 -9.74
C SER A 91 22.10 -13.76 -10.57
N ARG A 92 22.44 -12.58 -11.12
CA ARG A 92 23.61 -12.36 -11.99
C ARG A 92 24.88 -11.94 -11.23
N ARG A 93 24.75 -11.42 -10.00
CA ARG A 93 25.89 -10.98 -9.17
C ARG A 93 26.78 -12.13 -8.68
N ASN A 94 26.38 -13.41 -8.84
CA ASN A 94 27.06 -14.51 -8.14
C ASN A 94 27.43 -15.76 -8.94
N THR A 95 27.73 -15.70 -10.26
CA THR A 95 28.26 -16.89 -10.96
C THR A 95 29.37 -16.61 -11.97
N LYS A 96 30.52 -17.27 -11.77
CA LYS A 96 31.59 -17.46 -12.78
C LYS A 96 31.29 -18.57 -13.81
N HIS A 97 30.22 -19.35 -13.64
CA HIS A 97 29.74 -20.36 -14.60
C HIS A 97 28.21 -20.56 -14.47
N PRO A 98 27.43 -20.58 -15.56
CA PRO A 98 25.98 -20.73 -15.49
C PRO A 98 25.57 -22.20 -15.24
N PRO A 99 24.56 -22.49 -14.41
CA PRO A 99 23.98 -23.82 -14.35
C PRO A 99 23.08 -24.06 -15.57
N LYS A 100 23.36 -25.15 -16.29
CA LYS A 100 22.42 -25.79 -17.22
C LYS A 100 21.28 -26.36 -16.36
N THR A 101 20.03 -26.00 -16.69
CA THR A 101 18.76 -26.45 -16.07
C THR A 101 18.50 -26.07 -14.60
N ALA A 102 17.55 -25.17 -14.37
CA ALA A 102 16.79 -25.09 -13.13
C ALA A 102 15.49 -25.90 -13.32
N ARG A 103 15.42 -27.07 -12.68
CA ARG A 103 14.18 -27.84 -12.50
C ARG A 103 13.60 -27.51 -11.14
N VAL A 104 12.37 -27.01 -11.09
CA VAL A 104 11.54 -27.08 -9.88
C VAL A 104 10.72 -28.36 -9.98
N LEU A 105 11.12 -29.38 -9.22
CA LEU A 105 10.36 -30.61 -9.00
C LEU A 105 9.62 -30.47 -7.66
N LEU A 106 8.29 -30.58 -7.67
CA LEU A 106 7.49 -30.84 -6.47
C LEU A 106 7.28 -32.36 -6.35
N PRO A 107 7.62 -33.01 -5.22
CA PRO A 107 7.16 -34.37 -4.95
C PRO A 107 5.79 -34.38 -4.26
N ALA A 108 4.94 -35.28 -4.74
CA ALA A 108 3.68 -35.68 -4.12
C ALA A 108 3.93 -36.70 -2.97
N SER A 109 3.17 -36.51 -1.89
CA SER A 109 2.63 -37.48 -0.91
C SER A 109 3.52 -38.51 -0.18
N GLU A 110 3.16 -38.70 1.11
CA GLU A 110 3.43 -39.83 2.03
C GLU A 110 4.77 -39.85 2.79
N ILE A 111 4.74 -39.72 4.13
CA ILE A 111 5.23 -40.61 5.23
C ILE A 111 4.81 -39.88 6.54
N GLY A 112 3.83 -40.33 7.34
CA GLY A 112 3.99 -41.39 8.35
C GLY A 112 4.63 -40.88 9.65
N GLY A 113 3.83 -40.35 10.58
CA GLY A 113 4.27 -39.94 11.94
C GLY A 113 3.32 -40.43 13.05
N PRO A 114 3.82 -40.75 14.26
CA PRO A 114 3.11 -41.53 15.29
C PRO A 114 2.00 -40.75 16.01
N PRO A 115 1.06 -41.44 16.71
CA PRO A 115 -0.16 -40.82 17.23
C PRO A 115 0.16 -39.91 18.42
N SER A 116 0.07 -38.60 18.19
CA SER A 116 0.03 -37.61 19.25
C SER A 116 -1.26 -37.76 20.04
N ARG A 117 -1.14 -37.94 21.35
CA ARG A 117 -2.25 -38.05 22.29
C ARG A 117 -3.10 -36.80 22.22
N PHE A 118 -4.34 -36.96 21.76
CA PHE A 118 -5.42 -36.00 21.86
C PHE A 118 -5.61 -35.55 23.32
N VAL A 119 -5.12 -34.36 23.65
CA VAL A 119 -5.66 -33.58 24.76
C VAL A 119 -7.03 -33.09 24.31
N LYS A 120 -8.09 -33.71 24.84
CA LYS A 120 -9.47 -33.22 24.71
C LYS A 120 -9.55 -31.83 25.34
N ARG A 121 -9.39 -30.78 24.54
CA ARG A 121 -9.87 -29.43 24.92
C ARG A 121 -11.40 -29.53 25.01
N PRO A 122 -12.03 -29.16 26.14
CA PRO A 122 -13.47 -29.12 26.22
C PRO A 122 -13.97 -28.05 25.24
N ALA A 123 -14.69 -28.51 24.21
CA ALA A 123 -15.43 -27.65 23.31
C ALA A 123 -16.64 -27.08 24.05
N THR A 124 -16.41 -26.10 24.93
CA THR A 124 -17.42 -25.07 25.15
C THR A 124 -17.47 -24.24 23.87
N LEU A 125 -18.31 -24.67 22.93
CA LEU A 125 -18.85 -23.86 21.84
C LEU A 125 -19.49 -22.63 22.51
N ARG A 126 -18.67 -21.61 22.75
CA ARG A 126 -19.09 -20.30 23.20
C ARG A 126 -19.93 -19.79 22.03
N ARG A 127 -21.24 -19.92 22.17
CA ARG A 127 -22.26 -19.44 21.25
C ARG A 127 -21.88 -18.00 20.92
N GLN A 128 -21.25 -17.78 19.76
CA GLN A 128 -20.82 -16.45 19.34
C GLN A 128 -22.10 -15.63 19.26
N ALA A 129 -22.24 -14.70 20.20
CA ALA A 129 -23.36 -13.79 20.20
C ALA A 129 -23.33 -13.10 18.84
N LYS A 130 -24.45 -13.13 18.13
CA LYS A 130 -24.59 -12.43 16.85
C LYS A 130 -24.15 -10.99 17.10
N PRO A 131 -23.16 -10.45 16.36
CA PRO A 131 -22.65 -9.11 16.62
C PRO A 131 -23.82 -8.14 16.56
N SER A 132 -24.10 -7.46 17.68
CA SER A 132 -25.12 -6.44 17.71
C SER A 132 -24.63 -5.28 16.87
N ARG A 133 -25.34 -4.95 15.78
CA ARG A 133 -25.03 -3.80 14.93
C ARG A 133 -24.91 -2.56 15.82
N ARG A 134 -23.72 -1.97 15.92
CA ARG A 134 -23.53 -0.71 16.63
C ARG A 134 -24.29 0.39 15.87
N ARG A 135 -25.10 1.15 16.59
CA ARG A 135 -25.81 2.29 16.02
C ARG A 135 -24.81 3.42 15.78
N MET A 136 -24.83 4.00 14.58
CA MET A 136 -24.01 5.16 14.26
C MET A 136 -24.34 6.34 15.19
N PRO A 137 -23.33 6.98 15.79
CA PRO A 137 -23.51 8.18 16.59
C PRO A 137 -24.15 9.32 15.80
N ALA A 138 -24.84 10.22 16.49
CA ALA A 138 -25.35 11.44 15.86
C ALA A 138 -24.22 12.49 15.76
N TRP A 139 -24.08 13.09 14.58
CA TRP A 139 -23.19 14.23 14.35
C TRP A 139 -23.57 15.40 15.26
N LYS A 140 -22.63 15.90 16.08
CA LYS A 140 -22.84 17.09 16.92
C LYS A 140 -21.63 18.03 16.94
N ALA A 141 -20.90 18.12 15.83
CA ALA A 141 -19.81 19.08 15.75
C ALA A 141 -20.34 20.54 15.90
N PRO A 142 -19.56 21.46 16.48
CA PRO A 142 -19.88 22.87 16.53
C PRO A 142 -20.21 23.46 15.14
N LYS A 143 -21.25 24.29 15.07
CA LYS A 143 -21.64 24.97 13.81
C LYS A 143 -20.55 25.91 13.28
N ASN A 144 -19.71 26.45 14.16
CA ASN A 144 -18.56 27.27 13.80
C ASN A 144 -17.32 26.63 14.42
N MET A 145 -16.72 25.70 13.68
CA MET A 145 -15.56 24.95 14.16
C MET A 145 -14.34 25.85 14.37
N ALA A 146 -14.05 26.76 13.44
CA ALA A 146 -12.92 27.69 13.59
C ALA A 146 -12.96 28.45 14.93
N ARG A 147 -14.12 29.03 15.27
CA ARG A 147 -14.29 29.71 16.57
C ARG A 147 -14.18 28.75 17.76
N ALA A 148 -14.61 27.50 17.62
CA ALA A 148 -14.49 26.52 18.69
C ALA A 148 -13.01 26.19 18.97
N LEU A 149 -12.22 26.04 17.91
CA LEU A 149 -10.77 25.79 17.99
C LEU A 149 -10.02 27.03 18.52
N ASP A 150 -10.36 28.23 18.05
CA ASP A 150 -9.76 29.49 18.52
C ASP A 150 -9.98 29.75 20.02
N ASN A 151 -11.14 29.33 20.56
CA ASN A 151 -11.44 29.45 21.99
C ASN A 151 -10.82 28.33 22.83
N GLY A 152 -10.35 27.27 22.17
CA GLY A 152 -9.71 26.11 22.79
C GLY A 152 -8.19 26.16 22.70
N ASP A 153 -7.59 24.99 22.69
CA ASP A 153 -6.16 24.75 22.46
C ASP A 153 -5.84 24.47 20.97
N GLY A 154 -6.75 24.82 20.08
CA GLY A 154 -6.65 24.53 18.65
C GLY A 154 -7.03 23.10 18.27
N ILE A 155 -7.56 22.29 19.22
CA ILE A 155 -8.00 20.91 19.00
C ILE A 155 -9.44 20.73 19.50
N TRP A 156 -10.22 19.93 18.78
CA TRP A 156 -11.53 19.45 19.21
C TRP A 156 -11.64 17.96 18.91
N GLU A 157 -12.16 17.18 19.86
CA GLU A 157 -12.29 15.72 19.74
C GLU A 157 -13.71 15.25 20.05
N ASP A 158 -14.11 14.11 19.47
CA ASP A 158 -15.42 13.51 19.70
C ASP A 158 -15.36 12.00 19.93
N ALA A 159 -15.09 11.59 21.17
CA ALA A 159 -15.03 10.20 21.61
C ALA A 159 -16.34 9.40 21.45
N ARG A 160 -17.47 10.05 21.09
CA ARG A 160 -18.73 9.31 20.81
C ARG A 160 -18.61 8.39 19.60
N TRP A 161 -17.59 8.61 18.76
CA TRP A 161 -17.30 7.81 17.57
C TRP A 161 -16.46 6.57 17.82
N GLU A 162 -16.13 6.24 19.08
CA GLU A 162 -15.39 5.02 19.42
C GLU A 162 -15.93 3.77 18.68
N PRO A 163 -15.03 3.00 18.01
CA PRO A 163 -13.57 3.03 18.12
C PRO A 163 -12.86 4.04 17.19
N LEU A 164 -13.60 4.87 16.46
CA LEU A 164 -13.02 5.94 15.65
C LEU A 164 -12.76 7.18 16.52
N GLN A 165 -11.53 7.68 16.51
CA GLN A 165 -11.22 9.00 17.04
C GLN A 165 -11.47 10.06 15.95
N LEU A 166 -12.44 10.93 16.21
CA LEU A 166 -12.73 12.08 15.36
C LEU A 166 -12.09 13.33 15.98
N THR A 167 -11.20 13.96 15.23
CA THR A 167 -10.47 15.16 15.67
C THR A 167 -10.62 16.28 14.63
N ALA A 168 -10.80 17.51 15.10
CA ALA A 168 -10.64 18.72 14.29
C ALA A 168 -9.51 19.57 14.87
N MET A 169 -8.63 20.09 14.01
CA MET A 169 -7.43 20.84 14.43
C MET A 169 -7.27 22.11 13.61
N SER A 170 -6.68 23.13 14.22
CA SER A 170 -6.29 24.39 13.56
C SER A 170 -4.76 24.56 13.56
N GLY A 171 -4.27 25.54 12.80
CA GLY A 171 -2.83 25.86 12.78
C GLY A 171 -1.97 24.86 12.02
N THR A 172 -2.57 24.03 11.15
CA THR A 172 -1.84 23.10 10.31
C THR A 172 -1.55 23.71 8.94
N SER A 173 -0.38 23.41 8.38
CA SER A 173 -0.01 23.77 7.02
C SER A 173 0.37 22.53 6.22
N TYR A 174 -0.09 22.44 4.97
CA TYR A 174 0.23 21.33 4.07
C TYR A 174 0.66 21.89 2.72
N ALA A 175 1.75 21.36 2.17
CA ALA A 175 2.36 21.86 0.93
C ALA A 175 2.59 23.39 0.93
N GLY A 176 2.95 23.95 2.09
CA GLY A 176 3.18 25.39 2.27
C GLY A 176 1.91 26.25 2.29
N GLN A 177 0.73 25.64 2.27
CA GLN A 177 -0.55 26.34 2.41
C GLN A 177 -1.12 26.10 3.80
N ASP A 178 -1.53 27.19 4.46
CA ASP A 178 -2.25 27.12 5.73
C ASP A 178 -3.66 26.56 5.52
N ILE A 179 -4.01 25.57 6.34
CA ILE A 179 -5.34 24.96 6.36
C ILE A 179 -6.04 25.45 7.63
N PRO A 180 -7.15 26.22 7.51
CA PRO A 180 -7.83 26.78 8.67
C PRO A 180 -8.32 25.72 9.66
N VAL A 181 -8.88 24.62 9.14
CA VAL A 181 -9.34 23.47 9.93
C VAL A 181 -9.07 22.19 9.15
N ILE A 182 -8.38 21.24 9.79
CA ILE A 182 -8.28 19.86 9.35
C ILE A 182 -9.22 19.01 10.18
N TRP A 183 -9.89 18.06 9.54
CA TRP A 183 -10.67 17.01 10.18
C TRP A 183 -9.99 15.67 9.94
N GLN A 184 -9.77 14.92 11.01
CA GLN A 184 -9.07 13.65 11.02
C GLN A 184 -9.98 12.57 11.60
N VAL A 185 -10.01 11.42 10.92
CA VAL A 185 -10.55 10.16 11.44
C VAL A 185 -9.37 9.23 11.65
N GLU A 186 -9.24 8.74 12.86
CA GLU A 186 -8.14 7.87 13.30
C GLU A 186 -8.67 6.62 14.01
N PHE A 187 -8.02 5.47 13.80
CA PHE A 187 -8.28 4.24 14.55
C PHE A 187 -7.13 3.24 14.43
N ASP A 188 -7.05 2.30 15.38
CA ASP A 188 -6.15 1.14 15.33
C ASP A 188 -6.88 -0.05 14.67
N PRO A 189 -6.45 -0.51 13.49
CA PRO A 189 -7.04 -1.69 12.84
C PRO A 189 -6.96 -2.97 13.66
N SER A 190 -6.05 -3.07 14.63
CA SER A 190 -5.87 -4.25 15.47
C SER A 190 -6.84 -4.35 16.64
N ASP A 191 -7.66 -3.32 16.88
CA ASP A 191 -8.68 -3.33 17.93
C ASP A 191 -9.75 -4.42 17.71
N ASP A 192 -10.23 -5.02 18.81
CA ASP A 192 -11.22 -6.11 18.81
C ASP A 192 -12.50 -5.75 18.04
N ASP A 193 -12.87 -4.47 18.01
CA ASP A 193 -14.04 -3.98 17.28
C ASP A 193 -13.93 -4.17 15.75
N PHE A 194 -12.72 -4.35 15.23
CA PHE A 194 -12.44 -4.48 13.80
C PHE A 194 -12.30 -5.94 13.34
N GLU A 195 -12.23 -6.94 14.24
CA GLU A 195 -11.98 -8.36 13.87
C GLU A 195 -12.86 -8.85 12.70
N THR A 196 -14.17 -8.59 12.78
CA THR A 196 -15.13 -9.02 11.74
C THR A 196 -14.95 -8.26 10.42
N ALA A 197 -14.52 -7.00 10.48
CA ALA A 197 -14.26 -6.20 9.29
C ALA A 197 -12.91 -6.55 8.65
N ASN A 198 -11.88 -6.78 9.47
CA ASN A 198 -10.57 -7.25 9.04
C ASN A 198 -10.67 -8.59 8.30
N ALA A 199 -11.43 -9.54 8.83
CA ALA A 199 -11.68 -10.81 8.14
C ALA A 199 -12.33 -10.61 6.76
N ARG A 200 -13.18 -9.58 6.58
CA ARG A 200 -13.77 -9.25 5.26
C ARG A 200 -12.75 -8.59 4.32
N LEU A 201 -11.89 -7.71 4.85
CA LEU A 201 -10.78 -7.12 4.10
C LEU A 201 -9.81 -8.19 3.59
N GLU A 202 -9.38 -9.10 4.47
CA GLU A 202 -8.46 -10.19 4.16
C GLU A 202 -9.04 -11.12 3.08
N ASN A 203 -10.33 -11.48 3.20
CA ASN A 203 -11.03 -12.27 2.17
C ASN A 203 -11.10 -11.55 0.81
N SER A 204 -10.92 -10.23 0.80
CA SER A 204 -10.84 -9.40 -0.41
C SER A 204 -9.40 -9.21 -0.90
N GLY A 205 -8.42 -9.89 -0.30
CA GLY A 205 -7.00 -9.78 -0.64
C GLY A 205 -6.34 -8.49 -0.14
N ILE A 206 -6.93 -7.79 0.83
CA ILE A 206 -6.40 -6.56 1.41
C ILE A 206 -5.86 -6.86 2.81
N THR A 207 -4.61 -6.50 3.06
CA THR A 207 -4.01 -6.56 4.41
C THR A 207 -4.75 -5.63 5.36
N PRO A 208 -5.21 -6.09 6.54
CA PRO A 208 -6.01 -5.27 7.46
C PRO A 208 -5.14 -4.39 8.37
N ASP A 209 -4.22 -3.63 7.78
CA ASP A 209 -3.39 -2.63 8.46
C ASP A 209 -3.87 -1.21 8.14
N GLY A 210 -3.23 -0.18 8.71
CA GLY A 210 -3.70 1.20 8.51
C GLY A 210 -3.68 1.66 7.06
N TYR A 211 -2.69 1.20 6.27
CA TYR A 211 -2.62 1.46 4.84
C TYR A 211 -3.72 0.74 4.05
N GLY A 212 -3.98 -0.53 4.35
CA GLY A 212 -5.00 -1.33 3.71
C GLY A 212 -6.40 -0.79 3.98
N TRP A 213 -6.68 -0.40 5.22
CA TRP A 213 -7.90 0.30 5.60
C TRP A 213 -8.05 1.64 4.88
N GLY A 214 -7.00 2.46 4.86
CA GLY A 214 -7.00 3.74 4.17
C GLY A 214 -7.40 3.61 2.70
N ARG A 215 -6.74 2.70 1.97
CA ARG A 215 -7.08 2.41 0.56
C ARG A 215 -8.48 1.85 0.40
N HIS A 216 -8.91 0.95 1.28
CA HIS A 216 -10.24 0.36 1.22
C HIS A 216 -11.34 1.43 1.37
N ILE A 217 -11.18 2.34 2.32
CA ILE A 217 -12.09 3.47 2.54
C ILE A 217 -12.08 4.43 1.33
N GLN A 218 -10.90 4.79 0.83
CA GLN A 218 -10.78 5.65 -0.36
C GLN A 218 -11.49 5.05 -1.58
N ASN A 219 -11.32 3.74 -1.81
CA ASN A 219 -11.98 3.03 -2.91
C ASN A 219 -13.51 3.00 -2.72
N ALA A 220 -13.98 2.73 -1.51
CA ALA A 220 -15.41 2.73 -1.19
C ALA A 220 -16.05 4.09 -1.47
N ILE A 221 -15.41 5.17 -1.01
CA ILE A 221 -15.83 6.54 -1.29
C ILE A 221 -15.78 6.79 -2.81
N GLY A 222 -14.69 6.43 -3.48
CA GLY A 222 -14.48 6.68 -4.90
C GLY A 222 -15.52 6.06 -5.82
N MET A 223 -16.15 4.95 -5.43
CA MET A 223 -17.27 4.37 -6.18
C MET A 223 -18.52 5.27 -6.22
N SER A 224 -18.73 6.10 -5.19
CA SER A 224 -19.90 6.98 -5.05
C SER A 224 -19.60 8.46 -5.27
N ASP A 225 -18.39 8.89 -4.90
CA ASP A 225 -17.90 10.26 -4.95
C ASP A 225 -16.39 10.28 -5.28
N PRO A 226 -16.03 10.15 -6.57
CA PRO A 226 -14.63 10.21 -7.01
C PRO A 226 -13.93 11.51 -6.63
N ALA A 227 -14.69 12.61 -6.55
CA ALA A 227 -14.13 13.92 -6.23
C ALA A 227 -13.68 13.98 -4.76
N LEU A 228 -14.47 13.43 -3.83
CA LEU A 228 -14.06 13.29 -2.43
C LEU A 228 -12.88 12.34 -2.29
N ALA A 229 -12.90 11.18 -2.95
CA ALA A 229 -11.80 10.21 -2.86
C ALA A 229 -10.44 10.81 -3.25
N ALA A 230 -10.41 11.70 -4.25
CA ALA A 230 -9.21 12.41 -4.68
C ALA A 230 -8.72 13.47 -3.68
N ARG A 231 -9.57 13.91 -2.74
CA ARG A 231 -9.21 14.88 -1.68
C ARG A 231 -8.77 14.23 -0.38
N LEU A 232 -9.05 12.95 -0.17
CA LEU A 232 -8.62 12.23 1.03
C LEU A 232 -7.10 12.21 1.13
N GLN A 233 -6.59 12.47 2.32
CA GLN A 233 -5.16 12.43 2.59
C GLN A 233 -4.86 11.24 3.48
N LEU A 234 -3.99 10.36 2.99
CA LEU A 234 -3.63 9.09 3.64
C LEU A 234 -2.15 9.03 4.01
N GLY A 235 -1.44 10.17 3.92
CA GLY A 235 0.00 10.26 4.13
C GLY A 235 0.44 9.90 5.55
N ASP A 236 -0.49 9.99 6.51
CA ASP A 236 -0.24 9.74 7.93
C ASP A 236 -0.71 8.34 8.38
N CYS A 237 -1.15 7.48 7.45
CA CYS A 237 -1.39 6.08 7.76
C CYS A 237 -0.08 5.36 8.09
N GLU A 238 -0.15 4.43 9.03
CA GLU A 238 0.94 3.53 9.44
C GLU A 238 0.41 2.09 9.52
N THR A 239 1.27 1.10 9.80
CA THR A 239 0.82 -0.29 9.93
C THR A 239 -0.18 -0.47 11.08
N SER A 240 0.05 0.18 12.23
CA SER A 240 -0.80 0.07 13.42
C SER A 240 -1.90 1.12 13.50
N THR A 241 -1.91 2.13 12.61
CA THR A 241 -2.83 3.26 12.75
C THR A 241 -3.32 3.70 11.38
N CYS A 242 -4.64 3.73 11.19
CA CYS A 242 -5.25 4.34 10.01
C CYS A 242 -5.56 5.80 10.33
N VAL A 243 -4.97 6.73 9.58
CA VAL A 243 -5.23 8.17 9.70
C VAL A 243 -5.66 8.70 8.35
N ILE A 244 -6.88 9.24 8.28
CA ILE A 244 -7.42 9.87 7.07
C ILE A 244 -7.90 11.26 7.45
N TRP A 245 -7.46 12.27 6.70
CA TRP A 245 -7.90 13.64 6.94
C TRP A 245 -8.40 14.36 5.69
N VAL A 246 -9.24 15.37 5.95
CA VAL A 246 -9.93 16.22 4.97
C VAL A 246 -10.05 17.66 5.49
N THR A 247 -10.36 18.61 4.61
CA THR A 247 -10.37 20.05 4.93
C THR A 247 -11.77 20.67 5.01
N SER A 248 -12.83 19.88 4.85
CA SER A 248 -14.21 20.34 4.95
C SER A 248 -15.07 19.45 5.85
N VAL A 249 -16.08 20.06 6.48
CA VAL A 249 -17.01 19.37 7.38
C VAL A 249 -17.81 18.30 6.65
N ASP A 250 -18.30 18.62 5.46
CA ASP A 250 -19.12 17.70 4.66
C ASP A 250 -18.32 16.48 4.21
N ASP A 251 -17.07 16.69 3.82
CA ASP A 251 -16.15 15.60 3.46
C ASP A 251 -15.87 14.71 4.68
N CYS A 252 -15.68 15.31 5.86
CA CYS A 252 -15.45 14.58 7.10
C CYS A 252 -16.66 13.72 7.49
N LEU A 253 -17.88 14.28 7.38
CA LEU A 253 -19.10 13.55 7.66
C LEU A 253 -19.24 12.33 6.71
N ARG A 254 -18.99 12.50 5.41
CA ARG A 254 -19.01 11.38 4.45
C ARG A 254 -17.94 10.34 4.74
N LEU A 255 -16.73 10.78 5.12
CA LEU A 255 -15.63 9.91 5.49
C LEU A 255 -16.00 9.03 6.68
N ILE A 256 -16.51 9.63 7.77
CA ILE A 256 -16.82 8.90 8.99
C ILE A 256 -18.05 7.99 8.82
N GLU A 257 -19.06 8.41 8.07
CA GLU A 257 -20.24 7.58 7.75
C GLU A 257 -19.85 6.34 6.94
N THR A 258 -18.99 6.52 5.94
CA THR A 258 -18.49 5.43 5.11
C THR A 258 -17.64 4.47 5.93
N THR A 259 -16.69 5.00 6.70
CA THR A 259 -15.80 4.21 7.58
C THR A 259 -16.62 3.40 8.58
N TRP A 260 -17.59 4.03 9.26
CA TRP A 260 -18.50 3.35 10.19
C TRP A 260 -19.29 2.23 9.52
N GLY A 261 -19.80 2.47 8.31
CA GLY A 261 -20.55 1.48 7.53
C GLY A 261 -19.72 0.26 7.16
N LEU A 262 -18.45 0.46 6.79
CA LEU A 262 -17.52 -0.63 6.47
C LEU A 262 -17.22 -1.50 7.71
N ILE A 263 -16.96 -0.87 8.86
CA ILE A 263 -16.63 -1.56 10.11
C ILE A 263 -17.82 -2.35 10.65
N PHE A 264 -18.97 -1.71 10.86
CA PHE A 264 -20.08 -2.31 11.60
C PHE A 264 -21.17 -2.96 10.73
N GLY A 265 -21.12 -2.76 9.41
CA GLY A 265 -22.08 -3.31 8.45
C GLY A 265 -23.49 -2.74 8.64
N GLN A 266 -23.87 -1.78 7.79
CA GLN A 266 -25.26 -1.32 7.68
C GLN A 266 -26.11 -2.31 6.87
#